data_AF-U2JA86-F1
#
_entry.id   AF-U2JA86-F1
#
_cell.length_a   1.000
_cell.length_b   1.000
_cell.length_c   1.000
_cell.angle_alpha   90.00
_cell.angle_beta   90.00
_cell.angle_gamma   90.00
#
_symmetry.space_group_name_H-M   'P 1'
#
loop_
_entity.id
_entity.type
_entity.pdbx_description
1 polymer ?
#
loop_
_entity_poly.entity_id
_entity_poly.type
_entity_poly.pdbx_seq_one_letter_code
_entity_poly.pdbx_strand_id
1 'polypeptide(L)'
;MTKYKEIIATLRRQDDALAEYWEEEIDTIIHKLKFLTADAIPSVCIVDQNNDFQSSYSPILQEKVKVAGGNLTNSLQDDIAIFIILQRDESLYGTMPDFLNRHAGSKAITNNHVYIVQTAQFDENENTYLQDVEILAEIIQPKYFIFGRNGSDWIKFDLN
;
A
#
# COMPACT_ATOMS: atom_id res chain seq x y z
N MET A 1 19.70 -3.78 8.70
CA MET A 1 19.48 -2.40 8.21
C MET A 1 18.18 -2.45 7.41
N THR A 2 17.29 -1.46 7.51
CA THR A 2 16.04 -1.44 6.73
C THR A 2 16.35 -1.06 5.28
N LYS A 3 15.53 -1.51 4.32
CA LYS A 3 15.74 -1.22 2.91
C LYS A 3 15.70 0.28 2.62
N TYR A 4 14.77 0.99 3.27
CA TYR A 4 14.69 2.45 3.29
C TYR A 4 16.05 3.12 3.57
N LYS A 5 16.78 2.68 4.60
CA LYS A 5 18.06 3.29 4.97
C LYS A 5 19.15 3.04 3.92
N GLU A 6 19.11 1.90 3.24
CA GLU A 6 20.03 1.60 2.12
C GLU A 6 19.73 2.48 0.90
N ILE A 7 18.45 2.70 0.61
CA ILE A 7 17.99 3.58 -0.47
C ILE A 7 18.44 5.02 -0.19
N ILE A 8 18.17 5.56 1.01
CA ILE A 8 18.62 6.91 1.39
C ILE A 8 20.15 7.04 1.32
N ALA A 9 20.91 6.07 1.83
CA ALA A 9 22.37 6.12 1.77
C ALA A 9 22.92 6.07 0.33
N THR A 10 22.19 5.44 -0.59
CA THR A 10 22.53 5.42 -2.01
C THR A 10 22.14 6.72 -2.70
N LEU A 11 20.94 7.21 -2.43
CA LEU A 11 20.41 8.46 -2.97
C LEU A 11 21.29 9.64 -2.54
N ARG A 12 21.71 9.68 -1.27
CA ARG A 12 22.58 10.73 -0.72
C ARG A 12 23.93 10.85 -1.43
N ARG A 13 24.43 9.76 -2.02
CA ARG A 13 25.66 9.77 -2.83
C ARG A 13 25.45 10.33 -4.24
N GLN A 14 24.22 10.35 -4.73
CA GLN A 14 23.83 10.79 -6.07
C GLN A 14 23.24 12.21 -6.04
N ASP A 15 22.33 12.45 -5.11
CA ASP A 15 21.60 13.69 -4.88
C ASP A 15 21.26 13.81 -3.38
N ASP A 16 22.02 14.63 -2.66
CA ASP A 16 21.88 14.84 -1.22
C ASP A 16 20.57 15.55 -0.87
N ALA A 17 20.13 16.50 -1.70
CA ALA A 17 18.90 17.25 -1.46
C ALA A 17 17.66 16.37 -1.62
N LEU A 18 17.65 15.50 -2.63
CA LEU A 18 16.56 14.53 -2.82
C LEU A 18 16.54 13.49 -1.68
N ALA A 19 17.71 13.06 -1.22
CA ALA A 19 17.82 12.12 -0.09
C ALA A 19 17.30 12.72 1.22
N GLU A 20 17.63 13.99 1.51
CA GLU A 20 17.12 14.71 2.67
C GLU A 20 15.59 14.84 2.62
N TYR A 21 15.04 15.24 1.47
CA TYR A 21 13.59 15.32 1.27
C TYR A 21 12.88 13.97 1.53
N TRP A 22 13.41 12.88 0.98
CA TRP A 22 12.83 11.55 1.20
C TRP A 22 12.89 11.10 2.66
N GLU A 23 14.00 11.40 3.33
CA GLU A 23 14.19 11.06 4.73
C GLU A 23 13.21 11.85 5.62
N GLU A 24 13.04 13.14 5.37
CA GLU A 24 12.10 14.01 6.10
C GLU A 24 10.64 13.57 5.93
N GLU A 25 10.21 13.22 4.71
CA GLU A 25 8.84 12.78 4.45
C GLU A 25 8.53 11.45 5.14
N ILE A 26 9.44 10.47 5.03
CA ILE A 26 9.26 9.17 5.67
C ILE A 26 9.29 9.30 7.19
N ASP A 27 10.18 10.11 7.75
CA ASP A 27 10.22 10.37 9.18
C ASP A 27 8.94 11.08 9.66
N THR A 28 8.38 11.98 8.85
CA THR A 28 7.08 12.61 9.13
C THR A 28 5.95 11.59 9.21
N ILE A 29 5.91 10.64 8.27
CA ILE A 29 4.94 9.54 8.27
C ILE A 29 5.09 8.70 9.55
N ILE A 30 6.31 8.22 9.83
CA ILE A 30 6.61 7.40 11.02
C ILE A 30 6.23 8.16 12.31
N HIS A 31 6.54 9.45 12.38
CA HIS A 31 6.29 10.24 13.58
C HIS A 31 4.80 10.45 13.86
N LYS A 32 3.98 10.66 12.83
CA LYS A 32 2.51 10.77 12.96
C LYS A 32 1.89 9.46 13.43
N LEU A 33 2.46 8.33 13.01
CA LEU A 33 1.89 7.01 13.25
C LEU A 33 2.37 6.32 14.54
N LYS A 34 3.47 6.78 15.16
CA LYS A 34 4.02 6.18 16.39
C LYS A 34 3.05 6.13 17.59
N PHE A 35 1.97 6.90 17.54
CA PHE A 35 0.93 6.97 18.58
C PHE A 35 -0.30 6.11 18.27
N LEU A 36 -0.33 5.41 17.13
CA LEU A 36 -1.39 4.47 16.84
C LEU A 36 -1.39 3.33 17.86
N THR A 37 -2.58 3.00 18.34
CA THR A 37 -2.79 1.78 19.13
C THR A 37 -2.68 0.55 18.23
N ALA A 38 -2.40 -0.62 18.81
CA ALA A 38 -2.32 -1.87 18.04
C ALA A 38 -3.60 -2.15 17.24
N ASP A 39 -4.77 -1.81 17.81
CA ASP A 39 -6.07 -1.98 17.14
C ASP A 39 -6.29 -1.03 15.95
N ALA A 40 -5.52 0.07 15.87
CA ALA A 40 -5.60 1.04 14.78
C ALA A 40 -4.68 0.70 13.59
N ILE A 41 -3.88 -0.37 13.70
CA ILE A 41 -3.01 -0.86 12.62
C ILE A 41 -3.75 -1.99 11.90
N PRO A 42 -4.37 -1.73 10.74
CA PRO A 42 -5.16 -2.75 10.04
C PRO A 42 -4.27 -3.81 9.39
N SER A 43 -4.83 -5.02 9.25
CA SER A 43 -4.30 -6.04 8.35
C SER A 43 -4.57 -5.64 6.90
N VAL A 44 -3.51 -5.63 6.07
CA VAL A 44 -3.56 -5.22 4.67
C VAL A 44 -3.11 -6.39 3.82
N CYS A 45 -3.93 -6.77 2.84
CA CYS A 45 -3.53 -7.72 1.83
C CYS A 45 -3.44 -7.01 0.48
N ILE A 46 -2.30 -7.18 -0.19
CA ILE A 46 -2.05 -6.62 -1.51
C ILE A 46 -2.08 -7.79 -2.49
N VAL A 47 -2.85 -7.67 -3.56
CA VAL A 47 -3.02 -8.73 -4.57
C VAL A 47 -2.71 -8.19 -5.97
N ASP A 48 -2.11 -9.01 -6.81
CA ASP A 48 -1.76 -8.64 -8.19
C ASP A 48 -2.74 -9.24 -9.20
N GLN A 49 -3.33 -8.39 -10.04
CA GLN A 49 -4.25 -8.80 -11.09
C GLN A 49 -3.64 -9.84 -12.05
N ASN A 50 -2.37 -9.69 -12.44
CA ASN A 50 -1.73 -10.57 -13.44
C ASN A 50 -1.46 -11.97 -12.91
N ASN A 51 -1.49 -12.14 -11.59
CA ASN A 51 -1.21 -13.40 -10.94
C ASN A 51 -2.47 -13.97 -10.28
N ASP A 52 -3.64 -13.90 -10.94
CA ASP A 52 -4.93 -14.38 -10.42
C ASP A 52 -5.21 -13.91 -8.98
N PHE A 53 -4.93 -12.64 -8.69
CA PHE A 53 -5.13 -12.03 -7.38
C PHE A 53 -4.43 -12.77 -6.23
N GLN A 54 -3.31 -13.45 -6.51
CA GLN A 54 -2.45 -14.00 -5.47
C GLN A 54 -1.85 -12.86 -4.63
N SER A 55 -1.61 -13.15 -3.35
CA SER A 55 -1.07 -12.15 -2.42
C SER A 55 0.38 -11.80 -2.78
N SER A 56 0.62 -10.51 -2.99
CA SER A 56 1.93 -9.91 -3.19
C SER A 56 2.59 -9.75 -1.83
N TYR A 57 3.66 -10.51 -1.60
CA TYR A 57 4.42 -10.48 -0.36
C TYR A 57 5.91 -10.43 -0.64
N SER A 58 6.55 -9.31 -0.30
CA SER A 58 7.99 -9.14 -0.34
C SER A 58 8.47 -8.44 0.94
N PRO A 59 9.72 -8.66 1.40
CA PRO A 59 10.24 -7.96 2.57
C PRO A 59 10.24 -6.43 2.42
N ILE A 60 10.42 -5.93 1.19
CA ILE A 60 10.41 -4.50 0.86
C ILE A 60 8.98 -3.97 0.97
N LEU A 61 8.00 -4.68 0.40
CA LEU A 61 6.59 -4.31 0.49
C LEU A 61 6.08 -4.35 1.92
N GLN A 62 6.50 -5.36 2.69
CA GLN A 62 6.20 -5.45 4.12
C GLN A 62 6.73 -4.23 4.87
N GLU A 63 7.95 -3.79 4.55
CA GLU A 63 8.53 -2.57 5.12
C GLU A 63 7.71 -1.33 4.74
N LYS A 64 7.35 -1.16 3.46
CA LYS A 64 6.53 -0.02 2.98
C LYS A 64 5.18 0.05 3.70
N VAL A 65 4.46 -1.08 3.78
CA VAL A 65 3.16 -1.17 4.46
C VAL A 65 3.29 -0.85 5.95
N LYS A 66 4.37 -1.31 6.59
CA LYS A 66 4.65 -1.00 8.00
C LYS A 66 4.91 0.48 8.21
N VAL A 67 5.69 1.12 7.35
CA VAL A 67 5.95 2.56 7.38
C VAL A 67 4.65 3.34 7.23
N ALA A 68 3.77 2.90 6.33
CA ALA A 68 2.44 3.48 6.11
C ALA A 68 1.41 3.19 7.23
N GLY A 69 1.76 2.42 8.27
CA GLY A 69 0.90 2.16 9.42
C GLY A 69 -0.08 1.01 9.25
N GLY A 70 0.25 0.02 8.41
CA GLY A 70 -0.49 -1.23 8.26
C GLY A 70 0.35 -2.46 8.60
N ASN A 71 -0.28 -3.63 8.55
CA ASN A 71 0.41 -4.91 8.69
C ASN A 71 0.14 -5.78 7.44
N LEU A 72 1.17 -5.99 6.61
CA LEU A 72 1.05 -6.80 5.40
C LEU A 72 0.84 -8.27 5.76
N THR A 73 -0.19 -8.88 5.18
CA THR A 73 -0.48 -10.30 5.30
C THR A 73 -0.53 -10.98 3.93
N ASN A 74 0.00 -12.19 3.86
CA ASN A 74 -0.13 -13.07 2.70
C ASN A 74 -1.37 -13.98 2.78
N SER A 75 -2.03 -14.01 3.94
CA SER A 75 -3.21 -14.82 4.19
C SER A 75 -4.45 -14.12 3.67
N LEU A 76 -5.17 -14.76 2.75
CA LEU A 76 -6.44 -14.27 2.17
C LEU A 76 -7.67 -14.65 3.03
N GLN A 77 -7.50 -14.68 4.35
CA GLN A 77 -8.53 -15.05 5.32
C GLN A 77 -9.52 -13.92 5.62
N ASP A 78 -10.60 -14.25 6.33
CA ASP A 78 -11.72 -13.33 6.58
C ASP A 78 -11.35 -12.12 7.47
N ASP A 79 -10.23 -12.17 8.18
CA ASP A 79 -9.79 -11.13 9.11
C ASP A 79 -9.05 -9.95 8.45
N ILE A 80 -8.82 -9.99 7.14
CA ILE A 80 -8.22 -8.87 6.38
C ILE A 80 -9.11 -7.63 6.47
N ALA A 81 -8.55 -6.53 6.96
CA ALA A 81 -9.27 -5.27 7.10
C ALA A 81 -9.26 -4.40 5.82
N ILE A 82 -8.22 -4.51 5.00
CA ILE A 82 -8.05 -3.73 3.75
C ILE A 82 -7.53 -4.64 2.62
N PHE A 83 -8.19 -4.60 1.46
CA PHE A 83 -7.67 -5.14 0.21
C PHE A 83 -7.14 -4.02 -0.68
N ILE A 84 -5.93 -4.20 -1.18
CA ILE A 84 -5.33 -3.34 -2.21
C ILE A 84 -5.04 -4.20 -3.42
N ILE A 85 -5.55 -3.80 -4.57
CA ILE A 85 -5.47 -4.54 -5.82
C ILE A 85 -4.57 -3.76 -6.77
N LEU A 86 -3.49 -4.38 -7.20
CA LEU A 86 -2.60 -3.79 -8.20
C LEU A 86 -3.21 -4.00 -9.58
N GLN A 87 -3.68 -2.91 -10.19
CA GLN A 87 -4.18 -2.91 -11.55
C GLN A 87 -3.01 -2.95 -12.52
N ARG A 88 -3.02 -3.92 -13.43
CA ARG A 88 -2.00 -4.11 -14.47
C ARG A 88 -2.55 -3.80 -15.86
N ASP A 89 -3.84 -3.98 -16.08
CA ASP A 89 -4.52 -3.61 -17.32
C ASP A 89 -6.01 -3.26 -17.09
N GLU A 90 -6.74 -2.98 -18.18
CA GLU A 90 -8.17 -2.61 -18.13
C GLU A 90 -9.12 -3.79 -17.87
N SER A 91 -8.63 -5.03 -17.97
CA SER A 91 -9.45 -6.25 -17.76
C SER A 91 -9.85 -6.47 -16.30
N LEU A 92 -9.27 -5.70 -15.37
CA LEU A 92 -9.51 -5.81 -13.94
C LEU A 92 -11.00 -5.81 -13.60
N TYR A 93 -11.78 -4.92 -14.22
CA TYR A 93 -13.22 -4.81 -13.95
C TYR A 93 -14.01 -6.04 -14.39
N GLY A 94 -13.48 -6.83 -15.34
CA GLY A 94 -14.09 -8.10 -15.76
C GLY A 94 -13.81 -9.25 -14.80
N THR A 95 -12.66 -9.24 -14.11
CA THR A 95 -12.23 -10.32 -13.19
C THR A 95 -12.48 -10.01 -11.72
N MET A 96 -12.69 -8.73 -11.39
CA MET A 96 -13.00 -8.24 -10.04
C MET A 96 -14.22 -8.93 -9.40
N PRO A 97 -15.36 -9.12 -10.09
CA PRO A 97 -16.54 -9.74 -9.47
C PRO A 97 -16.24 -11.15 -8.94
N ASP A 98 -15.45 -11.94 -9.66
CA ASP A 98 -15.07 -13.29 -9.24
C ASP A 98 -14.16 -13.26 -8.01
N PHE A 99 -13.20 -12.34 -7.96
CA PHE A 99 -12.37 -12.11 -6.77
C PHE A 99 -13.22 -11.72 -5.56
N LEU A 100 -14.14 -10.76 -5.73
CA LEU A 100 -15.00 -10.29 -4.66
C LEU A 100 -15.92 -11.39 -4.13
N ASN A 101 -16.48 -12.22 -5.01
CA ASN A 101 -17.31 -13.36 -4.63
C ASN A 101 -16.50 -14.42 -3.86
N ARG A 102 -15.25 -14.69 -4.25
CA ARG A 102 -14.36 -15.62 -3.53
C ARG A 102 -14.06 -15.16 -2.10
N HIS A 103 -14.00 -13.84 -1.86
CA HIS A 103 -13.60 -13.25 -0.58
C HIS A 103 -14.73 -12.50 0.14
N ALA A 104 -16.00 -12.73 -0.23
CA ALA A 104 -17.14 -11.97 0.26
C ALA A 104 -17.29 -11.95 1.80
N GLY A 105 -16.78 -12.97 2.49
CA GLY A 105 -16.76 -13.07 3.95
C GLY A 105 -15.70 -12.22 4.64
N SER A 106 -14.76 -11.62 3.90
CA SER A 106 -13.70 -10.79 4.48
C SER A 106 -14.24 -9.48 5.05
N LYS A 107 -13.60 -9.02 6.14
CA LYS A 107 -13.89 -7.70 6.71
C LYS A 107 -13.64 -6.58 5.71
N ALA A 108 -12.64 -6.73 4.84
CA ALA A 108 -12.32 -5.74 3.81
C ALA A 108 -13.49 -5.53 2.84
N ILE A 109 -14.09 -6.60 2.30
CA ILE A 109 -15.24 -6.48 1.39
C ILE A 109 -16.48 -6.02 2.15
N THR A 110 -16.75 -6.61 3.32
CA THR A 110 -17.93 -6.25 4.14
C THR A 110 -17.95 -4.78 4.55
N ASN A 111 -16.77 -4.20 4.84
CA ASN A 111 -16.64 -2.79 5.24
C ASN A 111 -16.36 -1.85 4.06
N ASN A 112 -16.41 -2.34 2.82
CA ASN A 112 -16.09 -1.57 1.62
C ASN A 112 -14.70 -0.91 1.71
N HIS A 113 -13.68 -1.69 2.04
CA HIS A 113 -12.27 -1.32 2.09
C HIS A 113 -11.47 -2.06 1.01
N VAL A 114 -11.93 -1.91 -0.23
CA VAL A 114 -11.25 -2.41 -1.42
C VAL A 114 -10.73 -1.21 -2.21
N TYR A 115 -9.43 -1.22 -2.48
CA TYR A 115 -8.74 -0.13 -3.17
C TYR A 115 -7.99 -0.70 -4.37
N ILE A 116 -7.89 0.11 -5.43
CA ILE A 116 -7.18 -0.24 -6.66
C ILE A 116 -6.02 0.73 -6.79
N VAL A 117 -4.80 0.22 -6.90
CA VAL A 117 -3.61 1.00 -7.25
C VAL A 117 -3.40 0.87 -8.75
N GLN A 118 -3.34 2.01 -9.43
CA GLN A 118 -3.22 2.13 -10.89
C GLN A 118 -1.79 2.49 -11.33
N THR A 119 -0.91 2.75 -10.37
CA THR A 119 0.49 3.05 -10.63
C THR A 119 1.19 1.81 -11.20
N ALA A 120 1.57 1.85 -12.48
CA ALA A 120 2.22 0.74 -13.16
C ALA A 120 3.52 0.29 -12.47
N GLN A 121 4.28 1.22 -11.88
CA GLN A 121 5.59 0.97 -11.27
C GLN A 121 5.53 0.65 -9.76
N PHE A 122 4.34 0.45 -9.20
CA PHE A 122 4.18 0.19 -7.77
C PHE A 122 4.93 -1.08 -7.36
N ASP A 123 5.79 -0.94 -6.34
CA ASP A 123 6.66 -2.01 -5.84
C ASP A 123 7.64 -2.63 -6.87
N GLU A 124 7.92 -1.96 -7.99
CA GLU A 124 8.82 -2.49 -9.02
C GLU A 124 10.27 -2.03 -8.86
N ASN A 125 10.51 -0.85 -8.27
CA ASN A 125 11.85 -0.29 -8.13
C ASN A 125 12.03 0.55 -6.86
N GLU A 126 13.29 0.83 -6.52
CA GLU A 126 13.65 1.59 -5.33
C GLU A 126 13.38 3.11 -5.48
N ASN A 127 13.34 3.61 -6.72
CA ASN A 127 13.12 5.03 -7.01
C ASN A 127 11.66 5.46 -6.83
N THR A 128 10.72 4.51 -6.68
CA THR A 128 9.32 4.78 -6.34
C THR A 128 9.03 4.53 -4.86
N TYR A 129 10.04 4.22 -4.02
CA TYR A 129 9.80 3.81 -2.64
C TYR A 129 8.99 4.84 -1.84
N LEU A 130 9.37 6.13 -1.88
CA LEU A 130 8.62 7.18 -1.18
C LEU A 130 7.18 7.27 -1.69
N GLN A 131 7.01 7.30 -3.02
CA GLN A 131 5.70 7.34 -3.68
C GLN A 131 4.81 6.16 -3.24
N ASP A 132 5.35 4.94 -3.23
CA ASP A 132 4.60 3.75 -2.82
C ASP A 132 4.16 3.85 -1.36
N VAL A 133 5.03 4.37 -0.48
CA VAL A 133 4.71 4.61 0.93
C VAL A 133 3.62 5.66 1.09
N GLU A 134 3.67 6.76 0.33
CA GLU A 134 2.62 7.80 0.35
C GLU A 134 1.27 7.23 -0.07
N ILE A 135 1.21 6.48 -1.18
CA ILE A 135 0.00 5.80 -1.67
C ILE A 135 -0.58 4.91 -0.56
N LEU A 136 0.26 4.06 0.02
CA LEU A 136 -0.14 3.18 1.10
C LEU A 136 -0.61 3.95 2.33
N ALA A 137 0.07 5.03 2.71
CA ALA A 137 -0.28 5.84 3.87
C ALA A 137 -1.64 6.55 3.69
N GLU A 138 -1.95 7.06 2.50
CA GLU A 138 -3.29 7.60 2.20
C GLU A 138 -4.38 6.53 2.30
N ILE A 139 -4.13 5.33 1.75
CA ILE A 139 -5.13 4.24 1.74
C ILE A 139 -5.36 3.70 3.16
N ILE A 140 -4.28 3.42 3.89
CA ILE A 140 -4.32 2.73 5.18
C ILE A 140 -4.72 3.70 6.30
N GLN A 141 -4.24 4.95 6.25
CA GLN A 141 -4.40 5.94 7.31
C GLN A 141 -4.93 7.29 6.77
N PRO A 142 -6.08 7.31 6.06
CA PRO A 142 -6.61 8.49 5.37
C PRO A 142 -6.97 9.66 6.31
N LYS A 143 -7.10 9.40 7.61
CA LYS A 143 -7.33 10.45 8.63
C LYS A 143 -6.09 11.30 8.89
N TYR A 144 -4.90 10.77 8.60
CA TYR A 144 -3.61 11.38 8.93
C TYR A 144 -2.85 11.89 7.71
N PHE A 145 -3.10 11.31 6.53
CA PHE A 145 -2.35 11.58 5.31
C PHE A 145 -3.26 11.93 4.14
N ILE A 146 -2.91 13.04 3.48
CA ILE A 146 -3.50 13.51 2.22
C ILE A 146 -2.35 14.11 1.40
N PHE A 147 -1.76 13.28 0.54
CA PHE A 147 -0.76 13.59 -0.47
C PHE A 147 -1.37 13.94 -1.84
N GLY A 148 -2.69 13.73 -2.01
CA GLY A 148 -3.43 14.09 -3.23
C GLY A 148 -3.34 13.05 -4.35
N ARG A 149 -3.06 11.78 -4.01
CA ARG A 149 -2.87 10.69 -4.99
C ARG A 149 -4.14 9.92 -5.33
N ASN A 150 -5.21 10.15 -4.56
CA ASN A 150 -6.54 9.60 -4.85
C ASN A 150 -7.06 10.12 -6.20
N GLY A 151 -7.44 9.21 -7.09
CA GLY A 151 -7.90 9.50 -8.45
C GLY A 151 -6.79 9.49 -9.51
N SER A 152 -5.52 9.58 -9.10
CA SER A 152 -4.37 9.50 -10.02
C SER A 152 -3.61 8.18 -9.90
N ASP A 153 -3.22 7.81 -8.68
CA ASP A 153 -2.38 6.64 -8.42
C ASP A 153 -3.16 5.48 -7.83
N TRP A 154 -4.26 5.80 -7.13
CA TRP A 154 -5.17 4.83 -6.55
C TRP A 154 -6.60 5.36 -6.51
N ILE A 155 -7.56 4.44 -6.49
CA ILE A 155 -8.98 4.74 -6.30
C ILE A 155 -9.60 3.76 -5.31
N LYS A 156 -10.66 4.17 -4.64
CA LYS A 156 -11.51 3.26 -3.86
C LYS A 156 -12.48 2.56 -4.81
N PHE A 157 -12.56 1.24 -4.76
CA PHE A 157 -13.57 0.49 -5.49
C PHE A 157 -14.86 0.48 -4.68
N ASP A 158 -15.92 1.06 -5.21
CA ASP A 158 -17.22 1.07 -4.53
C ASP A 158 -17.98 -0.22 -4.84
N LEU A 159 -18.36 -0.95 -3.79
CA LEU A 159 -19.07 -2.23 -3.86
C LEU A 159 -20.60 -2.09 -3.86
N ASN A 160 -21.12 -0.87 -3.86
CA ASN A 160 -22.55 -0.56 -3.77
C ASN A 160 -23.27 -0.53 -5.12
#